data_AF-T0L3N9-F1
#
_entry.id   AF-T0L3N9-F1
#
_cell.length_a   1.000
_cell.length_b   1.000
_cell.length_c   1.000
_cell.angle_alpha   90.00
_cell.angle_beta   90.00
_cell.angle_gamma   90.00
#
_symmetry.space_group_name_H-M   'P 1'
#
loop_
_entity.id
_entity.type
_entity.pdbx_description
1 polymer ?
#
loop_
_entity_poly.entity_id
_entity_poly.type
_entity_poly.pdbx_seq_one_letter_code
_entity_poly.pdbx_strand_id
1 'polypeptide(L)'
;MDDHSRRGGSNSDDEDLTPAQSRRKAQNRAAQRAFRERKEKHVKDLEAKLANLEAEAQQKSTENERLKREMQKISTENEILRATSSMNGHHSSTSPEPRMTGPMTYNPKDFYTDLLAKHNNKTPSHRVAISSEGERLLAAGATWDFIINHPLFKRGLVDVGDVSERLKHQARCDGQGPVFSERSILDAIEGSVASGSDELL
;
A
#
# COMPACT_ATOMS: atom_id res chain seq x y z
N MET A 1 -13.64 31.66 55.61
CA MET A 1 -12.26 31.14 55.74
C MET A 1 -11.54 31.53 54.49
N ASP A 2 -11.00 32.73 54.53
CA ASP A 2 -10.02 33.27 53.59
C ASP A 2 -8.73 32.47 53.68
N ASP A 3 -8.10 32.19 52.53
CA ASP A 3 -6.64 32.19 52.45
C ASP A 3 -6.17 32.69 51.09
N HIS A 4 -5.35 33.73 51.15
CA HIS A 4 -4.69 34.38 50.03
C HIS A 4 -3.33 33.71 49.80
N SER A 5 -3.01 33.33 48.56
CA SER A 5 -1.61 33.30 48.13
C SER A 5 -1.39 33.53 46.63
N ARG A 6 -1.26 34.83 46.30
CA ARG A 6 -0.11 35.44 45.59
C ARG A 6 0.29 34.87 44.22
N ARG A 7 0.06 35.67 43.18
CA ARG A 7 1.15 36.29 42.37
C ARG A 7 0.62 37.44 41.53
N GLY A 8 0.32 38.55 42.21
CA GLY A 8 0.45 39.86 41.60
C GLY A 8 1.94 40.11 41.34
N GLY A 9 2.32 40.12 40.06
CA GLY A 9 3.61 40.63 39.63
C GLY A 9 3.54 42.16 39.68
N SER A 10 3.96 42.71 40.81
CA SER A 10 4.16 44.14 41.05
C SER A 10 4.90 44.78 39.87
N ASN A 11 4.27 45.78 39.27
CA ASN A 11 4.79 46.57 38.15
C ASN A 11 5.79 47.64 38.63
N SER A 12 6.57 47.35 39.69
CA SER A 12 7.43 48.32 40.39
C SER A 12 8.89 48.30 39.94
N ASP A 13 9.31 47.29 39.18
CA ASP A 13 10.71 47.14 38.74
C ASP A 13 10.96 47.74 37.35
N ASP A 14 9.99 48.43 36.75
CA ASP A 14 10.12 49.01 35.40
C ASP A 14 10.66 50.46 35.40
N GLU A 15 10.73 51.12 36.56
CA GLU A 15 11.18 52.54 36.68
C GLU A 15 12.70 52.72 36.81
N ASP A 16 13.49 51.65 37.02
CA ASP A 16 14.94 51.75 37.21
C ASP A 16 15.74 50.72 36.38
N LEU A 17 15.20 50.33 35.21
CA LEU A 17 15.88 49.41 34.29
C LEU A 17 16.77 50.15 33.31
N THR A 18 18.01 49.66 33.18
CA THR A 18 18.88 50.13 32.10
C THR A 18 18.22 49.89 30.74
N PRO A 19 18.48 50.74 29.73
CA PRO A 19 17.92 50.55 28.39
C PRO A 19 18.18 49.16 27.78
N ALA A 20 19.28 48.51 28.15
CA ALA A 20 19.60 47.15 27.74
C ALA A 20 18.68 46.09 28.39
N GLN A 21 18.38 46.21 29.69
CA GLN A 21 17.48 45.30 30.40
C GLN A 21 16.04 45.42 29.89
N SER A 22 15.57 46.64 29.60
CA SER A 22 14.24 46.86 29.02
C SER A 22 14.09 46.19 27.65
N ARG A 23 15.08 46.34 26.75
CA ARG A 23 15.10 45.64 25.44
C ARG A 23 15.06 44.11 25.60
N ARG A 24 15.83 43.56 26.53
CA ARG A 24 15.87 42.10 26.78
C ARG A 24 14.54 41.57 27.33
N LYS A 25 13.90 42.29 28.26
CA LYS A 25 12.57 41.95 28.81
C LYS A 25 11.52 41.96 27.70
N ALA A 26 11.54 42.96 26.83
CA ALA A 26 10.65 43.03 25.67
C ALA A 26 10.85 41.86 24.69
N GLN A 27 12.10 41.52 24.37
CA GLN A 27 12.42 40.38 23.50
C GLN A 27 11.96 39.04 24.10
N ASN A 28 12.19 38.81 25.40
CA ASN A 28 11.71 37.61 26.07
C ASN A 28 10.19 37.51 26.09
N ARG A 29 9.48 38.63 26.30
CA ARG A 29 8.01 38.66 26.18
C ARG A 29 7.56 38.28 24.76
N ALA A 30 8.21 38.83 23.73
CA ALA A 30 7.90 38.50 22.34
C ALA A 30 8.18 37.02 22.03
N ALA A 31 9.34 36.50 22.46
CA ALA A 31 9.70 35.10 22.28
C ALA A 31 8.73 34.15 23.00
N GLN A 32 8.30 34.50 24.21
CA GLN A 32 7.33 33.71 24.98
C GLN A 32 5.95 33.70 24.32
N ARG A 33 5.50 34.85 23.79
CA ARG A 33 4.25 34.93 23.00
C ARG A 33 4.34 34.05 21.76
N ALA A 34 5.40 34.20 20.96
CA ALA A 34 5.59 33.40 19.76
C ALA A 34 5.67 31.88 20.07
N PHE A 35 6.28 31.50 21.19
CA PHE A 35 6.30 30.09 21.62
C PHE A 35 4.89 29.58 21.99
N ARG A 36 4.12 30.37 22.76
CA ARG A 36 2.73 30.01 23.11
C ARG A 36 1.85 29.92 21.88
N GLU A 37 1.91 30.91 21.00
CA GLU A 37 1.14 30.93 19.73
C GLU A 37 1.48 29.72 18.86
N ARG A 38 2.76 29.35 18.72
CA ARG A 38 3.15 28.14 17.98
C ARG A 38 2.61 26.87 18.63
N LYS A 39 2.64 26.77 19.96
CA LYS A 39 2.13 25.62 20.69
C LYS A 39 0.61 25.50 20.54
N GLU A 40 -0.12 26.59 20.71
CA GLU A 40 -1.57 26.64 20.53
C GLU A 40 -1.97 26.31 19.09
N LYS A 41 -1.25 26.86 18.11
CA LYS A 41 -1.46 26.49 16.70
C LYS A 41 -1.25 25.00 16.47
N HIS A 42 -0.17 24.42 16.97
CA HIS A 42 0.10 23.00 16.77
C HIS A 42 -0.97 22.12 17.43
N VAL A 43 -1.43 22.46 18.64
CA VAL A 43 -2.53 21.74 19.30
C VAL A 43 -3.80 21.82 18.45
N LYS A 44 -4.15 23.01 17.97
CA LYS A 44 -5.32 23.20 17.09
C LYS A 44 -5.20 22.41 15.78
N ASP A 45 -4.02 22.38 15.17
CA ASP A 45 -3.76 21.62 13.95
C ASP A 45 -3.90 20.11 14.19
N LEU A 46 -3.45 19.62 15.36
CA LEU A 46 -3.62 18.21 15.76
C LEU A 46 -5.08 17.86 16.02
N GLU A 47 -5.81 18.71 16.74
CA GLU A 47 -7.25 18.55 16.98
C GLU A 47 -8.04 18.51 15.67
N ALA A 48 -7.73 19.41 14.73
CA ALA A 48 -8.35 19.42 13.41
C ALA A 48 -8.02 18.15 12.61
N LYS A 49 -6.78 17.65 12.68
CA LYS A 49 -6.39 16.40 12.03
C LYS A 49 -7.12 15.20 12.62
N LEU A 50 -7.28 15.16 13.95
CA LEU A 50 -8.05 14.11 14.63
C LEU A 50 -9.50 14.13 14.17
N ALA A 51 -10.15 15.29 14.19
CA ALA A 51 -11.53 15.44 13.75
C ALA A 51 -11.74 15.00 12.30
N ASN A 52 -10.80 15.34 11.40
CA ASN A 52 -10.85 14.90 10.01
C ASN A 52 -10.72 13.38 9.88
N LEU A 53 -9.76 12.78 10.58
CA LEU A 53 -9.55 11.33 10.55
C LEU A 53 -10.76 10.55 11.11
N GLU A 54 -11.37 11.06 12.18
CA GLU A 54 -12.59 10.48 12.76
C GLU A 54 -13.77 10.57 11.77
N ALA A 55 -13.94 11.72 11.11
CA ALA A 55 -14.98 11.89 10.09
C ALA A 55 -14.77 10.94 8.89
N GLU A 56 -13.55 10.82 8.40
CA GLU A 56 -13.20 9.88 7.31
C GLU A 56 -13.44 8.42 7.72
N ALA A 57 -13.08 8.04 8.95
CA ALA A 57 -13.31 6.70 9.47
C ALA A 57 -14.81 6.38 9.55
N GLN A 58 -15.62 7.33 10.03
CA GLN A 58 -17.07 7.19 10.09
C GLN A 58 -17.69 7.09 8.70
N GLN A 59 -17.23 7.90 7.74
CA GLN A 59 -17.68 7.83 6.36
C GLN A 59 -17.35 6.45 5.74
N LYS A 60 -16.12 5.97 5.90
CA LYS A 60 -15.72 4.64 5.41
C LYS A 60 -16.54 3.53 6.06
N SER A 61 -16.82 3.63 7.36
CA SER A 61 -17.64 2.65 8.07
C SER A 61 -19.06 2.58 7.49
N THR A 62 -19.72 3.72 7.32
CA THR A 62 -21.08 3.78 6.76
C THR A 62 -21.14 3.28 5.31
N GLU A 63 -20.14 3.62 4.49
CA GLU A 63 -20.03 3.10 3.12
C GLU A 63 -19.78 1.59 3.09
N ASN A 64 -18.94 1.06 3.97
CA ASN A 64 -18.69 -0.37 4.08
C ASN A 64 -19.97 -1.13 4.44
N GLU A 65 -20.74 -0.64 5.40
CA GLU A 65 -22.03 -1.22 5.74
C GLU A 65 -23.02 -1.15 4.57
N ARG A 66 -23.06 -0.03 3.83
CA ARG A 66 -23.91 0.13 2.65
C ARG A 66 -23.57 -0.92 1.60
N LEU A 67 -22.28 -1.07 1.27
CA LEU A 67 -21.80 -2.04 0.28
C LEU A 67 -22.07 -3.48 0.73
N LYS A 68 -21.91 -3.80 2.02
CA LYS A 68 -22.25 -5.12 2.56
C LYS A 68 -23.74 -5.45 2.39
N ARG A 69 -24.63 -4.49 2.68
CA ARG A 69 -26.09 -4.67 2.47
C ARG A 69 -26.42 -4.86 1.00
N GLU A 70 -25.79 -4.07 0.12
CA GLU A 70 -25.99 -4.17 -1.34
C GLU A 70 -25.50 -5.52 -1.88
N MET A 71 -24.33 -5.98 -1.43
CA MET A 71 -23.80 -7.30 -1.79
C MET A 71 -24.72 -8.43 -1.31
N GLN A 72 -25.24 -8.34 -0.08
CA GLN A 72 -26.22 -9.30 0.44
C GLN A 72 -27.48 -9.32 -0.41
N LYS A 73 -28.03 -8.14 -0.76
CA LYS A 73 -29.21 -8.03 -1.63
C LYS A 73 -28.97 -8.71 -2.98
N ILE A 74 -27.87 -8.37 -3.66
CA ILE A 74 -27.51 -8.95 -4.96
C ILE A 74 -27.31 -10.47 -4.84
N SER A 75 -26.68 -10.95 -3.76
CA SER A 75 -26.50 -12.38 -3.51
C SER A 75 -27.84 -13.10 -3.38
N THR A 76 -28.77 -12.56 -2.60
CA THR A 76 -30.11 -13.15 -2.43
C THR A 76 -30.92 -13.14 -3.73
N GLU A 77 -30.85 -12.05 -4.51
CA GLU A 77 -31.51 -11.95 -5.80
C GLU A 77 -30.96 -13.00 -6.79
N ASN A 78 -29.63 -13.15 -6.85
CA ASN A 78 -28.98 -14.19 -7.65
C ASN A 78 -29.39 -15.60 -7.22
N GLU A 79 -29.48 -15.85 -5.91
CA GLU A 79 -29.91 -17.15 -5.38
C GLU A 79 -31.36 -17.47 -5.79
N ILE A 80 -32.28 -16.51 -5.66
CA ILE A 80 -33.67 -16.66 -6.09
C ILE A 80 -33.76 -16.89 -7.60
N LEU A 81 -33.03 -16.12 -8.41
CA LEU A 81 -33.01 -16.29 -9.86
C LEU A 81 -32.48 -17.66 -10.29
N ARG A 82 -31.45 -18.17 -9.60
CA ARG A 82 -30.93 -19.52 -9.83
C ARG A 82 -31.95 -20.59 -9.44
N ALA A 83 -32.60 -20.44 -8.30
CA ALA A 83 -33.63 -21.38 -7.84
C ALA A 83 -34.82 -21.43 -8.80
N THR A 84 -35.34 -20.27 -9.19
CA THR A 84 -36.48 -20.15 -10.12
C THR A 84 -36.14 -20.59 -11.55
N SER A 85 -34.95 -20.27 -12.07
CA SER A 85 -34.50 -20.75 -13.38
C SER A 85 -34.34 -22.28 -13.41
N SER A 86 -33.91 -22.88 -12.31
CA SER A 86 -33.78 -24.35 -12.19
C SER A 86 -35.13 -25.07 -12.18
N MET A 87 -36.22 -24.38 -11.83
CA MET A 87 -37.59 -24.93 -11.85
C MET A 87 -38.27 -24.83 -13.22
N ASN A 88 -37.78 -23.98 -14.13
CA ASN A 88 -38.37 -23.74 -15.47
C ASN A 88 -37.66 -24.46 -16.63
N GLY A 89 -36.65 -25.29 -16.36
CA GLY A 89 -35.74 -25.86 -17.37
C GLY A 89 -36.17 -27.19 -18.03
N HIS A 90 -37.43 -27.35 -18.44
CA HIS A 90 -37.91 -28.56 -19.15
C HIS A 90 -38.39 -28.34 -20.60
N HIS A 91 -37.78 -27.42 -21.36
CA HIS A 91 -38.01 -27.32 -22.80
C HIS A 91 -36.72 -27.20 -23.62
N SER A 92 -36.61 -28.11 -24.59
CA SER A 92 -35.50 -28.32 -25.53
C SER A 92 -35.34 -27.22 -26.59
N SER A 93 -34.15 -27.25 -27.19
CA SER A 93 -33.78 -26.91 -28.58
C SER A 93 -33.10 -25.56 -28.88
N THR A 94 -31.81 -25.68 -29.25
CA THR A 94 -31.11 -25.05 -30.38
C THR A 94 -31.30 -23.55 -30.66
N SER A 95 -30.37 -22.73 -30.17
CA SER A 95 -29.93 -21.47 -30.82
C SER A 95 -28.60 -21.00 -30.18
N PRO A 96 -27.59 -20.54 -30.96
CA PRO A 96 -26.35 -20.03 -30.38
C PRO A 96 -26.49 -18.53 -30.09
N GLU A 97 -26.97 -18.20 -28.89
CA GLU A 97 -26.81 -16.86 -28.30
C GLU A 97 -25.70 -16.87 -27.24
N PRO A 98 -24.98 -15.74 -27.04
CA PRO A 98 -23.80 -15.68 -26.19
C PRO A 98 -24.23 -15.82 -24.72
N ARG A 99 -24.21 -17.06 -24.23
CA ARG A 99 -24.43 -17.39 -22.83
C ARG A 99 -23.31 -16.78 -21.99
N MET A 100 -23.59 -15.66 -21.32
CA MET A 100 -22.76 -15.08 -20.25
C MET A 100 -22.74 -15.92 -18.96
N THR A 101 -23.10 -17.20 -19.03
CA THR A 101 -22.95 -18.14 -17.90
C THR A 101 -21.66 -18.92 -18.10
N GLY A 102 -20.54 -18.31 -17.72
CA GLY A 102 -19.26 -19.02 -17.59
C GLY A 102 -19.38 -20.17 -16.57
N PRO A 103 -18.47 -21.16 -16.60
CA PRO A 103 -18.50 -22.31 -15.70
C PRO A 103 -18.52 -21.86 -14.22
N MET A 104 -19.42 -22.41 -13.41
CA MET A 104 -19.55 -22.16 -11.96
C MET A 104 -18.40 -22.76 -11.12
N THR A 105 -17.22 -22.92 -11.71
CA THR A 105 -16.00 -23.35 -11.03
C THR A 105 -15.07 -22.16 -10.98
N TYR A 106 -15.03 -21.47 -9.84
CA TYR A 106 -14.02 -20.45 -9.62
C TYR A 106 -12.65 -21.12 -9.60
N ASN A 107 -11.90 -20.99 -10.69
CA ASN A 107 -10.49 -21.27 -10.70
C ASN A 107 -9.76 -19.94 -10.44
N PRO A 108 -8.89 -19.84 -9.42
CA PRO A 108 -8.10 -18.63 -9.15
C PRO A 108 -7.31 -18.10 -10.36
N LYS A 109 -7.15 -18.90 -11.42
CA LYS A 109 -6.51 -18.52 -12.69
C LYS A 109 -7.46 -17.86 -13.70
N ASP A 110 -8.79 -17.91 -13.51
CA ASP A 110 -9.78 -17.35 -14.46
C ASP A 110 -9.65 -15.82 -14.59
N PHE A 111 -9.23 -15.16 -13.50
CA PHE A 111 -8.92 -13.73 -13.49
C PHE A 111 -7.82 -13.34 -14.50
N TYR A 112 -6.79 -14.16 -14.63
CA TYR A 112 -5.70 -13.91 -15.57
C TYR A 112 -6.15 -14.14 -17.02
N THR A 113 -7.08 -15.07 -17.26
CA THR A 113 -7.59 -15.36 -18.60
C THR A 113 -8.29 -14.14 -19.21
N ASP A 114 -9.12 -13.44 -18.44
CA ASP A 114 -9.87 -12.28 -18.92
C ASP A 114 -8.98 -11.02 -19.00
N LEU A 115 -8.10 -10.82 -18.02
CA LEU A 115 -7.15 -9.70 -18.03
C LEU A 115 -6.13 -9.78 -19.15
N LEU A 116 -5.57 -10.96 -19.41
CA LEU A 116 -4.53 -11.14 -20.41
C LEU A 116 -5.10 -11.33 -21.83
N ALA A 117 -6.43 -11.43 -21.99
CA ALA A 117 -7.08 -11.62 -23.29
C ALA A 117 -6.73 -10.53 -24.31
N LYS A 118 -6.52 -9.28 -23.85
CA LYS A 118 -6.19 -8.12 -24.68
C LYS A 118 -4.69 -7.86 -24.83
N HIS A 119 -3.84 -8.62 -24.14
CA HIS A 119 -2.39 -8.43 -24.15
C HIS A 119 -1.70 -9.51 -24.99
N ASN A 120 -0.63 -9.12 -25.69
CA ASN A 120 0.17 -10.07 -26.49
C ASN A 120 0.81 -11.15 -25.61
N ASN A 121 1.10 -10.82 -24.35
CA ASN A 121 1.61 -11.77 -23.38
C ASN A 121 0.45 -12.36 -22.57
N LYS A 122 0.07 -13.60 -22.87
CA LYS A 122 -1.04 -14.32 -22.23
C LYS A 122 -0.63 -15.12 -20.99
N THR A 123 0.58 -14.88 -20.48
CA THR A 123 1.21 -15.77 -19.51
C THR A 123 1.09 -15.20 -18.09
N PRO A 124 0.74 -16.01 -17.08
CA PRO A 124 0.65 -15.55 -15.70
C PRO A 124 2.02 -15.09 -15.19
N SER A 125 2.15 -13.80 -14.88
CA SER A 125 3.42 -13.20 -14.42
C SER A 125 3.95 -13.83 -13.12
N HIS A 126 3.07 -14.30 -12.23
CA HIS A 126 3.42 -14.93 -10.95
C HIS A 126 3.58 -16.46 -11.01
N ARG A 127 3.80 -17.04 -12.21
CA ARG A 127 3.99 -18.49 -12.35
C ARG A 127 5.33 -18.92 -11.72
N VAL A 128 5.28 -20.03 -10.99
CA VAL A 128 6.46 -20.80 -10.57
C VAL A 128 6.34 -22.18 -11.22
N ALA A 129 7.33 -22.54 -12.03
CA ALA A 129 7.46 -23.83 -12.68
C ALA A 129 8.65 -24.60 -12.10
N ILE A 130 8.70 -25.90 -12.36
CA ILE A 130 9.84 -26.76 -12.03
C ILE A 130 10.41 -27.29 -13.35
N SER A 131 11.70 -27.07 -13.57
CA SER A 131 12.44 -27.60 -14.72
C SER A 131 12.45 -29.13 -14.69
N SER A 132 12.72 -29.76 -15.84
CA SER A 132 12.97 -31.21 -15.92
C SER A 132 14.13 -31.68 -15.04
N GLU A 133 15.03 -30.76 -14.69
CA GLU A 133 16.18 -30.98 -13.80
C GLU A 133 15.85 -30.74 -12.31
N GLY A 134 14.60 -30.42 -11.98
CA GLY A 134 14.14 -30.14 -10.61
C GLY A 134 14.37 -28.71 -10.14
N GLU A 135 14.92 -27.82 -10.97
CA GLU A 135 15.15 -26.42 -10.62
C GLU A 135 13.85 -25.60 -10.60
N ARG A 136 13.72 -24.70 -9.62
CA ARG A 136 12.59 -23.78 -9.51
C ARG A 136 12.78 -22.60 -10.46
N LEU A 137 11.85 -22.46 -11.41
CA LEU A 137 11.85 -21.43 -12.45
C LEU A 137 10.72 -20.44 -12.17
N LEU A 138 11.07 -19.16 -12.01
CA LEU A 138 10.15 -18.11 -11.64
C LEU A 138 9.89 -17.20 -12.85
N ALA A 139 8.63 -16.95 -13.18
CA ALA A 139 8.26 -15.93 -14.16
C ALA A 139 8.50 -14.51 -13.59
N ALA A 140 8.36 -13.48 -14.43
CA ALA A 140 8.74 -12.10 -14.09
C ALA A 140 8.12 -11.57 -12.78
N GLY A 141 6.82 -11.78 -12.56
CA GLY A 141 6.13 -11.37 -11.33
C GLY A 141 6.56 -12.17 -10.11
N ALA A 142 6.72 -13.49 -10.25
CA ALA A 142 7.24 -14.32 -9.15
C ALA A 142 8.69 -13.94 -8.79
N THR A 143 9.49 -13.53 -9.79
CA THR A 143 10.85 -13.03 -9.61
C THR A 143 10.84 -11.71 -8.85
N TRP A 144 9.94 -10.79 -9.21
CA TRP A 144 9.76 -9.53 -8.49
C TRP A 144 9.38 -9.76 -7.02
N ASP A 145 8.40 -10.62 -6.76
CA ASP A 145 8.00 -10.99 -5.40
C ASP A 145 9.15 -11.58 -4.59
N PHE A 146 10.00 -12.39 -5.23
CA PHE A 146 11.18 -12.96 -4.60
C PHE A 146 12.19 -11.86 -4.20
N ILE A 147 12.46 -10.90 -5.10
CA ILE A 147 13.37 -9.78 -4.84
C ILE A 147 12.87 -8.92 -3.68
N ILE A 148 11.61 -8.48 -3.69
CA ILE A 148 11.09 -7.55 -2.67
C ILE A 148 10.93 -8.20 -1.28
N ASN A 149 10.75 -9.52 -1.23
CA ASN A 149 10.67 -10.24 0.03
C ASN A 149 12.03 -10.59 0.63
N HIS A 150 13.11 -10.46 -0.15
CA HIS A 150 14.46 -10.79 0.27
C HIS A 150 14.96 -9.88 1.41
N PRO A 151 15.65 -10.41 2.45
CA PRO A 151 16.13 -9.60 3.58
C PRO A 151 17.05 -8.44 3.17
N LEU A 152 17.90 -8.61 2.14
CA LEU A 152 18.79 -7.56 1.66
C LEU A 152 18.03 -6.39 1.04
N PHE A 153 16.93 -6.67 0.33
CA PHE A 153 16.07 -5.63 -0.23
C PHE A 153 15.36 -4.86 0.87
N LYS A 154 14.82 -5.55 1.89
CA LYS A 154 14.19 -4.93 3.07
C LYS A 154 15.15 -4.05 3.88
N ARG A 155 16.45 -4.32 3.80
CA ARG A 155 17.52 -3.51 4.38
C ARG A 155 17.94 -2.33 3.50
N GLY A 156 17.40 -2.20 2.29
CA GLY A 156 17.72 -1.14 1.34
C GLY A 156 19.09 -1.28 0.66
N LEU A 157 19.66 -2.50 0.66
CA LEU A 157 21.02 -2.75 0.14
C LEU A 157 21.04 -3.25 -1.31
N VAL A 158 19.87 -3.45 -1.92
CA VAL A 158 19.74 -4.04 -3.25
C VAL A 158 19.36 -2.95 -4.25
N ASP A 159 20.16 -2.81 -5.29
CA ASP A 159 19.84 -1.97 -6.45
C ASP A 159 19.03 -2.79 -7.47
N VAL A 160 17.74 -2.48 -7.57
CA VAL A 160 16.82 -3.13 -8.51
C VAL A 160 17.24 -2.93 -9.97
N GLY A 161 17.86 -1.79 -10.30
CA GLY A 161 18.36 -1.51 -11.65
C GLY A 161 19.47 -2.49 -12.04
N ASP A 162 20.46 -2.66 -11.17
CA ASP A 162 21.56 -3.61 -11.39
C ASP A 162 21.05 -5.07 -11.39
N VAL A 163 20.16 -5.44 -10.47
CA VAL A 163 19.50 -6.77 -10.48
C VAL A 163 18.79 -7.02 -11.81
N SER A 164 18.08 -6.03 -12.35
CA SER A 164 17.38 -6.13 -13.63
C SER A 164 18.34 -6.37 -14.80
N GLU A 165 19.45 -5.64 -14.89
CA GLU A 165 20.44 -5.82 -15.96
C GLU A 165 21.12 -7.19 -15.88
N ARG A 166 21.45 -7.65 -14.67
CA ARG A 166 22.02 -8.99 -14.43
C ARG A 166 21.07 -10.12 -14.79
N LEU A 167 19.77 -9.95 -14.53
CA LEU A 167 18.76 -10.96 -14.83
C LEU A 167 18.41 -11.02 -16.32
N LYS A 168 18.47 -9.90 -17.03
CA LYS A 168 18.11 -9.79 -18.46
C LYS A 168 18.78 -10.84 -19.35
N HIS A 169 20.06 -11.14 -19.10
CA HIS A 169 20.82 -12.13 -19.85
C HIS A 169 20.63 -13.58 -19.37
N GLN A 170 19.95 -13.78 -18.24
CA GLN A 170 19.70 -15.09 -17.63
C GLN A 170 18.29 -15.62 -17.90
N ALA A 171 17.46 -14.87 -18.64
CA ALA A 171 16.11 -15.27 -19.01
C ALA A 171 16.12 -16.54 -19.87
N ARG A 172 15.38 -17.56 -19.45
CA ARG A 172 15.10 -18.79 -20.22
C ARG A 172 13.65 -18.77 -20.67
N CYS A 173 13.32 -19.43 -21.78
CA CYS A 173 11.94 -19.57 -22.25
C CYS A 173 11.41 -20.97 -21.91
N ASP A 174 10.29 -21.05 -21.18
CA ASP A 174 9.62 -22.32 -20.83
C ASP A 174 8.40 -22.63 -21.72
N GLY A 175 8.28 -21.93 -22.86
CA GLY A 175 7.12 -22.02 -23.75
C GLY A 175 5.93 -21.17 -23.31
N GLN A 176 5.99 -20.57 -22.12
CA GLN A 176 4.98 -19.66 -21.60
C GLN A 176 5.63 -18.35 -21.08
N GLY A 177 6.70 -17.89 -21.73
CA GLY A 177 7.37 -16.62 -21.43
C GLY A 177 8.73 -16.77 -20.76
N PRO A 178 9.37 -15.63 -20.39
CA PRO A 178 10.67 -15.62 -19.73
C PRO A 178 10.54 -16.10 -18.29
N VAL A 179 11.43 -17.01 -17.91
CA VAL A 179 11.59 -17.53 -16.55
C VAL A 179 13.04 -17.46 -16.13
N PHE A 180 13.26 -17.29 -14.83
CA PHE A 180 14.56 -17.15 -14.20
C PHE A 180 14.74 -18.26 -13.16
N SER A 181 15.94 -18.83 -13.07
CA SER A 181 16.21 -19.81 -12.02
C SER A 181 16.31 -19.10 -10.67
N GLU A 182 15.88 -19.77 -9.60
CA GLU A 182 16.01 -19.21 -8.24
C GLU A 182 17.47 -18.86 -7.90
N ARG A 183 18.43 -19.66 -8.38
CA ARG A 183 19.88 -19.40 -8.23
C ARG A 183 20.29 -18.11 -8.92
N SER A 184 19.90 -17.94 -10.18
CA SER A 184 20.14 -16.72 -10.95
C SER A 184 19.63 -15.46 -10.27
N ILE A 185 18.48 -15.54 -9.61
CA ILE A 185 17.87 -14.41 -8.89
C ILE A 185 18.66 -14.09 -7.62
N LEU A 186 19.04 -15.10 -6.85
CA LEU A 186 19.87 -14.92 -5.65
C LEU A 186 21.22 -14.31 -6.00
N ASP A 187 21.90 -14.87 -7.00
CA ASP A 187 23.21 -14.38 -7.44
C ASP A 187 23.14 -12.92 -7.93
N ALA A 188 22.05 -12.55 -8.60
CA ALA A 188 21.83 -11.17 -9.03
C ALA A 188 21.61 -10.22 -7.84
N ILE A 189 20.84 -10.63 -6.83
CA ILE A 189 20.59 -9.85 -5.61
C ILE A 189 21.89 -9.65 -4.82
N GLU A 190 22.66 -10.72 -4.61
CA GLU A 190 23.93 -10.65 -3.88
C GLU A 190 24.99 -9.85 -4.64
N GLY A 191 25.08 -10.04 -5.96
CA GLY A 191 25.98 -9.29 -6.82
C GLY A 191 25.68 -7.78 -6.85
N SER A 192 24.41 -7.41 -6.76
CA SER A 192 24.00 -6.00 -6.68
C SER A 192 24.43 -5.33 -5.37
N VAL A 193 24.37 -6.06 -4.25
CA VAL A 193 24.84 -5.56 -2.95
C VAL A 193 26.35 -5.33 -2.94
N ALA A 194 27.11 -6.21 -3.60
CA ALA A 194 28.56 -6.07 -3.73
C ALA A 194 28.93 -4.87 -4.61
N SER A 195 28.23 -4.66 -5.73
CA SER A 195 28.50 -3.57 -6.66
C SER A 195 28.20 -2.18 -6.08
N GLY A 196 27.16 -2.05 -5.24
CA GLY A 196 26.83 -0.78 -4.57
C GLY A 196 27.79 -0.37 -3.45
N SER A 197 28.67 -1.28 -3.00
CA SER A 197 29.67 -0.99 -1.97
C SER A 197 30.99 -0.45 -2.53
N ASP A 198 31.21 -0.56 -3.84
CA ASP A 198 32.49 -0.23 -4.51
C ASP A 198 32.53 1.20 -5.10
N GLU A 199 31.43 1.96 -5.01
CA GLU A 199 31.33 3.35 -5.51
C GLU A 199 31.64 4.41 -4.44
N LEU A 200 32.22 4.00 -3.30
CA LEU A 200 32.70 4.89 -2.23
C LEU A 200 34.20 4.70 -2.00
N LEU A 201 35.03 5.07 -2.98
CA LEU A 201 36.46 5.35 -2.79
C LEU A 201 36.84 6.67 -3.48
#